data_AF-A0A930HE85-F1
#
_entry.id   AF-A0A930HE85-F1
#
_cell.length_a   1.000
_cell.length_b   1.000
_cell.length_c   1.000
_cell.angle_alpha   90.00
_cell.angle_beta   90.00
_cell.angle_gamma   90.00
#
_symmetry.space_group_name_H-M   'P 1'
#
loop_
_entity.id
_entity.type
_entity.pdbx_description
1 polymer ?
#
loop_
_entity_poly.entity_id
_entity_poly.type
_entity_poly.pdbx_seq_one_letter_code
_entity_poly.pdbx_strand_id
1 'polypeptide(L)'
;MSNKENHELHGVELLDETALRGEMFLEKYLKHILIGVGVVVIGVGGYFAYKKLIAEPAGEKAAVALFKAEDKFLTGQDSLALKGEGVSSKGLDAIIKEYSGSDAANLAQAYKGIALYDAGKYDEAIAALKQFSSKDEYVGPSIQRLIGDAYTQLGKYQDAVSAYEAAAKAANNEAISPSCLLKAGHAYEKLGNKAKAAELYQSIKDQYAATPEAQMVDADLARVGK
;
A
#
# COMPACT_ATOMS: atom_id res chain seq x y z
N MET A 1 -35.82 -57.40 31.71
CA MET A 1 -35.96 -56.50 30.54
C MET A 1 -35.91 -55.01 30.93
N SER A 2 -35.32 -54.63 32.08
CA SER A 2 -35.52 -53.29 32.67
C SER A 2 -34.48 -52.21 32.31
N ASN A 3 -33.41 -52.52 31.58
CA ASN A 3 -32.31 -51.57 31.33
C ASN A 3 -32.31 -50.96 29.91
N LYS A 4 -33.15 -51.45 28.99
CA LYS A 4 -33.29 -50.86 27.64
C LYS A 4 -34.38 -49.79 27.58
N GLU A 5 -35.55 -50.04 28.19
CA GLU A 5 -36.66 -49.07 28.20
C GLU A 5 -36.34 -47.77 28.96
N ASN A 6 -35.60 -47.84 30.07
CA ASN A 6 -35.19 -46.64 30.83
C ASN A 6 -34.21 -45.73 30.06
N HIS A 7 -33.40 -46.30 29.17
CA HIS A 7 -32.43 -45.55 28.37
C HIS A 7 -33.09 -44.88 27.15
N GLU A 8 -34.13 -45.51 26.59
CA GLU A 8 -34.90 -44.96 25.47
C GLU A 8 -35.86 -43.85 25.94
N LEU A 9 -36.50 -43.99 27.10
CA LEU A 9 -37.43 -42.98 27.65
C LEU A 9 -36.72 -41.67 28.02
N HIS A 10 -35.56 -41.76 28.68
CA HIS A 10 -34.73 -40.58 29.00
C HIS A 10 -34.16 -39.92 27.76
N GLY A 11 -33.79 -40.70 26.74
CA GLY A 11 -33.32 -40.17 25.46
C GLY A 11 -34.41 -39.35 24.74
N VAL A 12 -35.66 -39.82 24.75
CA VAL A 12 -36.79 -39.13 24.12
C VAL A 12 -37.18 -37.87 24.91
N GLU A 13 -37.21 -37.89 26.24
CA GLU A 13 -37.47 -36.69 27.06
C GLU A 13 -36.37 -35.61 26.91
N LEU A 14 -35.10 -36.01 26.85
CA LEU A 14 -33.98 -35.08 26.60
C LEU A 14 -34.07 -34.46 25.19
N LEU A 15 -34.47 -35.25 24.19
CA LEU A 15 -34.67 -34.77 22.82
C LEU A 15 -35.85 -33.80 22.74
N ASP A 16 -36.94 -34.06 23.46
CA ASP A 16 -38.14 -33.21 23.46
C ASP A 16 -37.88 -31.90 24.23
N GLU A 17 -37.19 -31.95 25.38
CA GLU A 17 -36.85 -30.75 26.15
C GLU A 17 -35.82 -29.87 25.42
N THR A 18 -34.85 -30.48 24.72
CA THR A 18 -33.89 -29.73 23.90
C THR A 18 -34.52 -29.14 22.64
N ALA A 19 -35.46 -29.85 22.01
CA ALA A 19 -36.26 -29.34 20.90
C ALA A 19 -37.14 -28.16 21.34
N LEU A 20 -37.90 -28.28 22.44
CA LEU A 20 -38.73 -27.20 22.98
C LEU A 20 -37.89 -25.96 23.37
N ARG A 21 -36.71 -26.14 23.97
CA ARG A 21 -35.81 -25.02 24.30
C ARG A 21 -35.27 -24.34 23.04
N GLY A 22 -35.00 -25.09 21.98
CA GLY A 22 -34.62 -24.55 20.66
C GLY A 22 -35.74 -23.74 20.02
N GLU A 23 -36.97 -24.24 20.06
CA GLU A 23 -38.16 -23.56 19.53
C GLU A 23 -38.47 -22.26 20.29
N MET A 24 -38.47 -22.28 21.63
CA MET A 24 -38.67 -21.07 22.43
C MET A 24 -37.57 -20.02 22.25
N PHE A 25 -36.32 -20.45 22.03
CA PHE A 25 -35.20 -19.54 21.77
C PHE A 25 -35.32 -18.89 20.39
N LEU A 26 -35.68 -19.68 19.37
CA LEU A 26 -35.95 -19.17 18.04
C LEU A 26 -37.11 -18.19 18.07
N GLU A 27 -38.28 -18.51 18.60
CA GLU A 27 -39.42 -17.57 18.65
C GLU A 27 -39.08 -16.25 19.36
N LYS A 28 -38.33 -16.31 20.48
CA LYS A 28 -37.95 -15.13 21.27
C LYS A 28 -36.95 -14.23 20.53
N TYR A 29 -36.01 -14.80 19.76
CA TYR A 29 -34.94 -14.04 19.10
C TYR A 29 -35.12 -13.91 17.57
N LEU A 30 -36.06 -14.62 16.95
CA LEU A 30 -36.29 -14.64 15.49
C LEU A 30 -36.52 -13.24 14.95
N LYS A 31 -37.30 -12.40 15.64
CA LYS A 31 -37.52 -11.01 15.23
C LYS A 31 -36.20 -10.21 15.19
N HIS A 32 -35.33 -10.39 16.18
CA HIS A 32 -34.02 -9.71 16.23
C HIS A 32 -33.04 -10.28 15.20
N ILE A 33 -33.07 -11.60 14.98
CA ILE A 33 -32.27 -12.27 13.96
C ILE A 33 -32.71 -11.79 12.56
N LEU A 34 -34.01 -11.71 12.28
CA LEU A 34 -34.55 -11.24 11.01
C LEU A 34 -34.20 -9.76 10.75
N ILE A 35 -34.27 -8.91 11.78
CA ILE A 35 -33.79 -7.53 11.69
C ILE A 35 -32.29 -7.50 11.39
N GLY A 36 -31.48 -8.31 12.09
CA GLY A 36 -30.05 -8.41 11.87
C GLY A 36 -29.71 -8.86 10.44
N VAL A 37 -30.35 -9.93 9.96
CA VAL A 37 -30.20 -10.42 8.58
C VAL A 37 -30.65 -9.37 7.57
N GLY A 38 -31.77 -8.69 7.82
CA GLY A 38 -32.26 -7.60 6.97
C GLY A 38 -31.24 -6.45 6.83
N VAL A 39 -30.62 -6.03 7.93
CA VAL A 39 -29.56 -5.01 7.93
C VAL A 39 -28.34 -5.49 7.12
N VAL A 40 -27.93 -6.75 7.28
CA VAL A 40 -26.83 -7.33 6.51
C VAL A 40 -27.15 -7.36 5.02
N VAL A 41 -28.35 -7.81 4.63
CA VAL A 41 -28.77 -7.86 3.22
C VAL A 41 -28.82 -6.46 2.60
N ILE A 42 -29.36 -5.47 3.31
CA ILE A 42 -29.38 -4.07 2.85
C ILE A 42 -27.95 -3.52 2.72
N GLY A 43 -27.07 -3.81 3.69
CA GLY A 43 -25.67 -3.40 3.64
C GLY A 43 -24.93 -4.01 2.44
N VAL A 44 -25.06 -5.32 2.25
CA VAL A 44 -24.43 -6.03 1.13
C VAL A 44 -25.03 -5.59 -0.21
N GLY A 45 -26.37 -5.51 -0.31
CA GLY A 45 -27.06 -5.06 -1.52
C GLY A 45 -26.72 -3.61 -1.89
N GLY A 46 -26.70 -2.72 -0.91
CA GLY A 46 -26.26 -1.33 -1.07
C GLY A 46 -24.80 -1.23 -1.52
N TYR A 47 -23.91 -2.04 -0.95
CA TYR A 47 -22.51 -2.13 -1.38
C TYR A 47 -22.38 -2.57 -2.84
N PHE A 48 -23.07 -3.64 -3.25
CA PHE A 48 -23.04 -4.11 -4.64
C PHE A 48 -23.64 -3.10 -5.61
N ALA A 49 -24.76 -2.46 -5.26
CA ALA A 49 -25.39 -1.42 -6.07
C ALA A 49 -24.45 -0.22 -6.26
N TYR A 50 -23.82 0.26 -5.17
CA TYR A 50 -22.81 1.32 -5.23
C TYR A 50 -21.64 0.93 -6.12
N LYS A 51 -21.11 -0.30 -5.95
CA LYS A 51 -19.98 -0.80 -6.73
C LYS A 51 -20.30 -0.82 -8.23
N LYS A 52 -21.45 -1.40 -8.62
CA LYS A 52 -21.83 -1.58 -10.03
C LYS A 52 -22.31 -0.30 -10.72
N LEU A 53 -23.09 0.54 -10.03
CA LEU A 53 -23.75 1.70 -10.66
C LEU A 53 -22.90 2.98 -10.59
N ILE A 54 -21.97 3.08 -9.64
CA ILE A 54 -21.20 4.30 -9.38
C ILE A 54 -19.70 4.04 -9.48
N ALA A 55 -19.17 3.10 -8.69
CA ALA A 55 -17.71 2.93 -8.59
C ALA A 55 -17.07 2.39 -9.88
N GLU A 56 -17.64 1.35 -10.50
CA GLU A 56 -17.15 0.78 -11.76
C GLU A 56 -17.12 1.81 -12.92
N PRO A 57 -18.23 2.50 -13.29
CA PRO A 57 -18.21 3.47 -14.39
C PRO A 57 -17.36 4.71 -14.07
N ALA A 58 -17.24 5.11 -12.80
CA ALA A 58 -16.31 6.16 -12.41
C ALA A 58 -14.84 5.70 -12.58
N GLY A 59 -14.54 4.45 -12.22
CA GLY A 59 -13.23 3.84 -12.38
C GLY A 59 -12.77 3.78 -13.84
N GLU A 60 -13.64 3.39 -14.77
CA GLU A 60 -13.32 3.39 -16.21
C GLU A 60 -12.98 4.80 -16.73
N LYS A 61 -13.77 5.80 -16.35
CA LYS A 61 -13.50 7.20 -16.71
C LYS A 61 -12.17 7.69 -16.12
N ALA A 62 -11.88 7.29 -14.88
CA ALA A 62 -10.62 7.63 -14.22
C ALA A 62 -9.43 7.00 -14.93
N ALA A 63 -9.52 5.72 -15.32
CA ALA A 63 -8.48 5.01 -16.06
C ALA A 63 -8.21 5.64 -17.43
N VAL A 64 -9.26 5.99 -18.19
CA VAL A 64 -9.10 6.68 -19.48
C VAL A 64 -8.47 8.06 -19.32
N ALA A 65 -8.85 8.81 -18.28
CA ALA A 65 -8.23 10.10 -17.97
C ALA A 65 -6.76 9.94 -17.61
N LEU A 66 -6.44 8.96 -16.77
CA LEU A 66 -5.07 8.66 -16.37
C LEU A 66 -4.21 8.26 -17.56
N PHE A 67 -4.70 7.39 -18.44
CA PHE A 67 -3.96 6.98 -19.64
C PHE A 67 -3.52 8.19 -20.48
N LYS A 68 -4.38 9.20 -20.63
CA LYS A 68 -4.03 10.44 -21.35
C LYS A 68 -2.99 11.27 -20.60
N ALA A 69 -3.10 11.38 -19.27
CA ALA A 69 -2.14 12.12 -18.46
C ALA A 69 -0.76 11.43 -18.43
N GLU A 70 -0.77 10.10 -18.38
CA GLU A 70 0.42 9.25 -18.44
C GLU A 70 1.14 9.38 -19.79
N ASP A 71 0.44 9.38 -20.91
CA ASP A 71 1.04 9.66 -22.24
C ASP A 71 1.80 10.99 -22.26
N LYS A 72 1.21 12.04 -21.66
CA LYS A 72 1.89 13.34 -21.53
C LYS A 72 3.11 13.27 -20.64
N PHE A 73 3.03 12.55 -19.52
CA PHE A 73 4.18 12.34 -18.63
C PHE A 73 5.31 11.59 -19.36
N LEU A 74 5.00 10.48 -20.04
CA LEU A 74 5.99 9.67 -20.77
C LEU A 74 6.63 10.42 -21.95
N THR A 75 5.94 11.42 -22.50
CA THR A 75 6.49 12.31 -23.55
C THR A 75 7.18 13.56 -22.99
N GLY A 76 7.43 13.63 -21.68
CA GLY A 76 8.14 14.72 -21.01
C GLY A 76 7.33 16.03 -20.90
N GLN A 77 6.02 15.97 -21.10
CA GLN A 77 5.11 17.12 -21.00
C GLN A 77 4.50 17.22 -19.60
N ASP A 78 5.33 17.23 -18.56
CA ASP A 78 4.92 17.11 -17.16
C ASP A 78 3.90 18.15 -16.72
N SER A 79 4.02 19.40 -17.20
CA SER A 79 3.04 20.45 -16.91
C SER A 79 1.64 20.09 -17.43
N LEU A 80 1.57 19.49 -18.63
CA LEU A 80 0.32 19.01 -19.21
C LEU A 80 -0.16 17.73 -18.54
N ALA A 81 0.74 16.84 -18.12
CA ALA A 81 0.37 15.68 -17.32
C ALA A 81 -0.29 16.12 -16.00
N LEU A 82 0.31 17.08 -15.28
CA LEU A 82 -0.20 17.57 -14.01
C LEU A 82 -1.53 18.32 -14.13
N LYS A 83 -1.62 19.29 -15.06
CA LYS A 83 -2.77 20.21 -15.15
C LYS A 83 -3.82 19.81 -16.18
N GLY A 84 -3.44 19.00 -17.18
CA GLY A 84 -4.26 18.70 -18.34
C GLY A 84 -4.26 19.83 -19.38
N GLU A 85 -4.92 19.59 -20.51
CA GLU A 85 -5.08 20.56 -21.61
C GLU A 85 -6.45 21.26 -21.52
N GLY A 86 -6.79 21.78 -20.34
CA GLY A 86 -8.05 22.48 -20.09
C GLY A 86 -9.27 21.58 -20.33
N VAL A 87 -10.07 21.89 -21.35
CA VAL A 87 -11.31 21.14 -21.68
C VAL A 87 -11.01 19.79 -22.35
N SER A 88 -9.83 19.64 -22.97
CA SER A 88 -9.50 18.50 -23.84
C SER A 88 -9.05 17.25 -23.07
N SER A 89 -8.40 17.42 -21.92
CA SER A 89 -7.90 16.32 -21.10
C SER A 89 -7.77 16.74 -19.63
N LYS A 90 -8.13 15.83 -18.71
CA LYS A 90 -7.92 16.01 -17.28
C LYS A 90 -6.47 15.69 -16.95
N GLY A 91 -5.81 16.56 -16.19
CA GLY A 91 -4.50 16.27 -15.61
C GLY A 91 -4.59 15.43 -14.34
N LEU A 92 -3.44 15.00 -13.84
CA LEU A 92 -3.29 14.22 -12.61
C LEU A 92 -3.99 14.88 -11.41
N ASP A 93 -3.93 16.21 -11.28
CA ASP A 93 -4.60 16.94 -10.19
C ASP A 93 -6.12 16.76 -10.21
N ALA A 94 -6.72 16.83 -11.40
CA ALA A 94 -8.16 16.64 -11.57
C ALA A 94 -8.55 15.17 -11.32
N ILE A 95 -7.73 14.23 -11.77
CA ILE A 95 -7.97 12.79 -11.55
C ILE A 95 -7.97 12.46 -10.06
N ILE A 96 -6.95 12.93 -9.32
CA ILE A 96 -6.82 12.74 -7.87
C ILE A 96 -8.05 13.27 -7.14
N LYS A 97 -8.51 14.48 -7.51
CA LYS A 97 -9.63 15.15 -6.84
C LYS A 97 -10.97 14.50 -7.15
N GLU A 98 -11.24 14.22 -8.43
CA GLU A 98 -12.57 13.79 -8.88
C GLU A 98 -12.80 12.29 -8.75
N TYR A 99 -11.73 11.49 -8.79
CA TYR A 99 -11.79 10.03 -8.69
C TYR A 99 -11.09 9.52 -7.42
N SER A 100 -11.09 10.32 -6.36
CA SER A 100 -10.50 9.95 -5.07
C SER A 100 -10.98 8.58 -4.60
N GLY A 101 -10.05 7.73 -4.18
CA GLY A 101 -10.31 6.34 -3.78
C GLY A 101 -10.32 5.33 -4.92
N SER A 102 -10.17 5.74 -6.18
CA SER A 102 -9.93 4.82 -7.31
C SER A 102 -8.45 4.47 -7.47
N ASP A 103 -8.17 3.32 -8.08
CA ASP A 103 -6.80 2.89 -8.42
C ASP A 103 -6.10 3.91 -9.34
N ALA A 104 -6.86 4.53 -10.25
CA ALA A 104 -6.34 5.58 -11.13
C ALA A 104 -5.93 6.84 -10.36
N ALA A 105 -6.70 7.26 -9.35
CA ALA A 105 -6.30 8.37 -8.48
C ALA A 105 -5.09 8.01 -7.62
N ASN A 106 -4.99 6.77 -7.13
CA ASN A 106 -3.80 6.30 -6.42
C ASN A 106 -2.55 6.38 -7.33
N LEU A 107 -2.60 5.81 -8.54
CA LEU A 107 -1.49 5.86 -9.48
C LEU A 107 -1.17 7.30 -9.94
N ALA A 108 -2.17 8.16 -10.06
CA ALA A 108 -1.97 9.57 -10.37
C ALA A 108 -1.13 10.31 -9.30
N GLN A 109 -1.21 9.91 -8.02
CA GLN A 109 -0.35 10.46 -6.96
C GLN A 109 1.13 10.12 -7.19
N ALA A 110 1.42 8.89 -7.63
CA ALA A 110 2.78 8.47 -7.94
C ALA A 110 3.34 9.29 -9.12
N TYR A 111 2.60 9.38 -10.24
CA TYR A 111 3.03 10.18 -11.39
C TYR A 111 3.22 11.66 -11.04
N LYS A 112 2.29 12.24 -10.27
CA LYS A 112 2.41 13.62 -9.81
C LYS A 112 3.68 13.81 -8.97
N GLY A 113 3.92 12.89 -8.03
CA GLY A 113 5.09 12.92 -7.17
C GLY A 113 6.41 12.82 -7.93
N ILE A 114 6.48 11.95 -8.95
CA ILE A 114 7.66 11.80 -9.80
C ILE A 114 7.90 13.08 -10.62
N ALA A 115 6.87 13.60 -11.29
CA ALA A 115 6.96 14.85 -12.05
C ALA A 115 7.42 16.05 -11.18
N LEU A 116 6.94 16.12 -9.94
CA LEU A 116 7.36 17.14 -8.99
C LEU A 116 8.81 16.94 -8.53
N TYR A 117 9.25 15.69 -8.35
CA TYR A 117 10.63 15.37 -8.01
C TYR A 117 11.58 15.80 -9.14
N ASP A 118 11.25 15.47 -10.39
CA ASP A 118 12.04 15.83 -11.57
C ASP A 118 12.09 17.35 -11.78
N ALA A 119 11.04 18.07 -11.38
CA ALA A 119 11.00 19.52 -11.34
C ALA A 119 11.75 20.16 -10.14
N GLY A 120 12.39 19.35 -9.28
CA GLY A 120 13.13 19.81 -8.10
C GLY A 120 12.24 20.28 -6.93
N LYS A 121 10.93 20.02 -7.00
CA LYS A 121 9.94 20.42 -5.99
C LYS A 121 9.79 19.34 -4.92
N TYR A 122 10.87 19.08 -4.20
CA TYR A 122 10.98 17.88 -3.36
C TYR A 122 9.94 17.80 -2.23
N ASP A 123 9.61 18.90 -1.55
CA ASP A 123 8.57 18.85 -0.50
C ASP A 123 7.18 18.54 -1.08
N GLU A 124 6.82 19.12 -2.23
CA GLU A 124 5.56 18.82 -2.93
C GLU A 124 5.55 17.37 -3.45
N ALA A 125 6.69 16.89 -3.95
CA ALA A 125 6.87 15.51 -4.40
C ALA A 125 6.63 14.52 -3.26
N ILE A 126 7.27 14.73 -2.10
CA ILE A 126 7.08 13.88 -0.92
C ILE A 126 5.61 13.85 -0.50
N ALA A 127 4.94 15.00 -0.50
CA ALA A 127 3.52 15.08 -0.13
C ALA A 127 2.64 14.24 -1.06
N ALA A 128 2.87 14.28 -2.37
CA ALA A 128 2.15 13.47 -3.35
C ALA A 128 2.51 11.98 -3.26
N LEU A 129 3.80 11.63 -3.23
CA LEU A 129 4.26 10.24 -3.18
C LEU A 129 3.75 9.50 -1.93
N LYS A 130 3.63 10.19 -0.78
CA LYS A 130 3.06 9.60 0.45
C LYS A 130 1.58 9.26 0.37
N GLN A 131 0.84 9.81 -0.60
CA GLN A 131 -0.55 9.45 -0.84
C GLN A 131 -0.68 8.17 -1.69
N PHE A 132 0.39 7.76 -2.37
CA PHE A 132 0.41 6.50 -3.10
C PHE A 132 0.56 5.32 -2.14
N SER A 133 -0.20 4.25 -2.41
CA SER A 133 -0.04 2.98 -1.73
C SER A 133 -0.06 1.83 -2.71
N SER A 134 0.76 0.82 -2.45
CA SER A 134 0.70 -0.45 -3.15
C SER A 134 1.07 -1.59 -2.21
N LYS A 135 0.62 -2.79 -2.54
CA LYS A 135 0.94 -4.04 -1.84
C LYS A 135 2.03 -4.85 -2.54
N ASP A 136 2.47 -4.41 -3.72
CA ASP A 136 3.50 -5.10 -4.47
C ASP A 136 4.91 -4.78 -3.94
N GLU A 137 5.84 -5.71 -4.13
CA GLU A 137 7.21 -5.66 -3.63
C GLU A 137 8.16 -4.83 -4.51
N TYR A 138 7.67 -4.18 -5.57
CA TYR A 138 8.48 -3.42 -6.53
C TYR A 138 8.15 -1.93 -6.54
N VAL A 139 6.93 -1.56 -6.93
CA VAL A 139 6.48 -0.17 -7.10
C VAL A 139 6.38 0.53 -5.77
N GLY A 140 5.71 -0.07 -4.77
CA GLY A 140 5.60 0.49 -3.42
C GLY A 140 6.97 0.85 -2.82
N PRO A 141 7.90 -0.11 -2.73
CA PRO A 141 9.28 0.14 -2.30
C PRO A 141 10.04 1.16 -3.15
N SER A 142 9.84 1.17 -4.48
CA SER A 142 10.49 2.15 -5.36
C SER A 142 10.00 3.58 -5.11
N ILE A 143 8.71 3.77 -4.85
CA ILE A 143 8.14 5.07 -4.47
C ILE A 143 8.66 5.51 -3.10
N GLN A 144 8.75 4.58 -2.14
CA GLN A 144 9.35 4.86 -0.83
C GLN A 144 10.85 5.22 -0.94
N ARG A 145 11.59 4.56 -1.84
CA ARG A 145 12.98 4.92 -2.17
C ARG A 145 13.05 6.33 -2.75
N LEU A 146 12.16 6.71 -3.67
CA LEU A 146 12.11 8.05 -4.25
C LEU A 146 11.79 9.13 -3.21
N ILE A 147 10.94 8.83 -2.21
CA ILE A 147 10.74 9.70 -1.05
C ILE A 147 12.06 9.91 -0.29
N GLY A 148 12.85 8.85 -0.09
CA GLY A 148 14.19 8.95 0.49
C GLY A 148 15.16 9.79 -0.35
N ASP A 149 15.10 9.64 -1.67
CA ASP A 149 15.88 10.45 -2.61
C ASP A 149 15.50 11.94 -2.47
N ALA A 150 14.21 12.26 -2.42
CA ALA A 150 13.71 13.63 -2.21
C ALA A 150 14.16 14.21 -0.86
N TYR A 151 14.10 13.42 0.22
CA TYR A 151 14.62 13.85 1.52
C TYR A 151 16.13 14.12 1.49
N THR A 152 16.88 13.32 0.74
CA THR A 152 18.32 13.50 0.56
C THR A 152 18.63 14.82 -0.15
N GLN A 153 17.87 15.16 -1.20
CA GLN A 153 18.00 16.44 -1.91
C GLN A 153 17.72 17.65 -1.02
N LEU A 154 16.84 17.49 -0.03
CA LEU A 154 16.53 18.51 0.98
C LEU A 154 17.55 18.54 2.14
N GLY A 155 18.56 17.68 2.14
CA GLY A 155 19.50 17.52 3.25
C GLY A 155 18.89 16.91 4.52
N LYS A 156 17.66 16.38 4.45
CA LYS A 156 16.95 15.73 5.56
C LYS A 156 17.39 14.27 5.68
N TYR A 157 18.67 14.04 5.96
CA TYR A 157 19.28 12.71 5.89
C TYR A 157 18.67 11.69 6.86
N GLN A 158 18.19 12.10 8.04
CA GLN A 158 17.54 11.19 9.00
C GLN A 158 16.19 10.66 8.48
N ASP A 159 15.43 11.52 7.80
CA ASP A 159 14.17 11.13 7.14
C ASP A 159 14.48 10.22 5.94
N ALA A 160 15.54 10.54 5.19
CA ALA A 160 15.98 9.74 4.05
C ALA A 160 16.35 8.31 4.46
N VAL A 161 17.17 8.15 5.51
CA VAL A 161 17.50 6.84 6.11
C VAL A 161 16.22 6.05 6.42
N SER A 162 15.27 6.68 7.11
CA SER A 162 14.03 6.02 7.52
C SER A 162 13.22 5.56 6.31
N ALA A 163 13.17 6.36 5.24
CA ALA A 163 12.51 6.00 3.99
C ALA A 163 13.21 4.85 3.26
N TYR A 164 14.54 4.90 3.13
CA TYR A 164 15.31 3.85 2.45
C TYR A 164 15.28 2.51 3.19
N GLU A 165 15.43 2.48 4.51
CA GLU A 165 15.33 1.24 5.30
C GLU A 165 13.93 0.63 5.20
N ALA A 166 12.88 1.47 5.24
CA ALA A 166 11.50 1.03 5.01
C ALA A 166 11.31 0.46 3.60
N ALA A 167 11.87 1.09 2.57
CA ALA A 167 11.84 0.59 1.20
C ALA A 167 12.57 -0.76 1.08
N ALA A 168 13.78 -0.88 1.63
CA ALA A 168 14.56 -2.12 1.61
C ALA A 168 13.81 -3.28 2.27
N LYS A 169 13.20 -3.02 3.43
CA LYS A 169 12.41 -4.01 4.17
C LYS A 169 11.13 -4.40 3.44
N ALA A 170 10.46 -3.45 2.80
CA ALA A 170 9.22 -3.72 2.08
C ALA A 170 9.47 -4.49 0.77
N ALA A 171 10.59 -4.25 0.09
CA ALA A 171 10.99 -5.02 -1.09
C ALA A 171 11.44 -6.44 -0.74
N ASN A 172 12.32 -6.56 0.27
CA ASN A 172 12.90 -7.84 0.71
C ASN A 172 13.40 -8.72 -0.46
N ASN A 173 14.05 -8.12 -1.45
CA ASN A 173 14.52 -8.80 -2.66
C ASN A 173 15.81 -8.19 -3.19
N GLU A 174 16.55 -8.96 -3.99
CA GLU A 174 17.85 -8.57 -4.56
C GLU A 174 17.76 -7.40 -5.55
N ALA A 175 16.58 -7.12 -6.11
CA ALA A 175 16.43 -6.09 -7.13
C ALA A 175 16.39 -4.67 -6.56
N ILE A 176 15.89 -4.49 -5.33
CA ILE A 176 15.65 -3.16 -4.75
C ILE A 176 16.37 -2.99 -3.42
N SER A 177 16.33 -4.00 -2.54
CA SER A 177 16.83 -3.88 -1.17
C SER A 177 18.30 -3.45 -1.07
N PRO A 178 19.26 -4.01 -1.85
CA PRO A 178 20.67 -3.61 -1.76
C PRO A 178 20.87 -2.12 -2.09
N SER A 179 20.22 -1.63 -3.14
CA SER A 179 20.34 -0.23 -3.57
C SER A 179 19.79 0.75 -2.53
N CYS A 180 18.69 0.39 -1.86
CA CYS A 180 18.11 1.17 -0.77
C CYS A 180 19.03 1.18 0.46
N LEU A 181 19.56 0.02 0.86
CA LEU A 181 20.48 -0.07 2.00
C LEU A 181 21.77 0.72 1.74
N LEU A 182 22.29 0.69 0.51
CA LEU A 182 23.46 1.47 0.12
C LEU A 182 23.20 2.97 0.29
N LYS A 183 22.07 3.46 -0.22
CA LYS A 183 21.64 4.86 -0.07
C LYS A 183 21.44 5.26 1.41
N ALA A 184 20.86 4.37 2.22
CA ALA A 184 20.75 4.59 3.67
C ALA A 184 22.13 4.68 4.34
N GLY A 185 23.09 3.84 3.95
CA GLY A 185 24.46 3.91 4.44
C GLY A 185 25.13 5.25 4.10
N HIS A 186 25.01 5.71 2.84
CA HIS A 186 25.54 7.02 2.44
C HIS A 186 24.90 8.16 3.22
N ALA A 187 23.59 8.07 3.50
CA ALA A 187 22.89 9.06 4.34
C ALA A 187 23.37 9.02 5.81
N TYR A 188 23.63 7.83 6.38
CA TYR A 188 24.24 7.72 7.71
C TYR A 188 25.65 8.33 7.76
N GLU A 189 26.46 8.18 6.71
CA GLU A 189 27.76 8.86 6.64
C GLU A 189 27.61 10.38 6.65
N LYS A 190 26.61 10.94 5.95
CA LYS A 190 26.31 12.38 5.99
C LYS A 190 25.87 12.85 7.37
N LEU A 191 25.26 11.97 8.16
CA LEU A 191 24.93 12.20 9.57
C LEU A 191 26.12 11.99 10.52
N GLY A 192 27.28 11.57 10.01
CA GLY A 192 28.46 11.23 10.81
C GLY A 192 28.38 9.89 11.52
N ASN A 193 27.33 9.09 11.28
CA ASN A 193 27.11 7.80 11.92
C ASN A 193 27.76 6.67 11.12
N LYS A 194 29.10 6.63 11.15
CA LYS A 194 29.91 5.63 10.45
C LYS A 194 29.60 4.19 10.90
N ALA A 195 29.29 3.98 12.17
CA ALA A 195 28.97 2.66 12.71
C ALA A 195 27.73 2.06 12.03
N LYS A 196 26.63 2.82 11.99
CA LYS A 196 25.42 2.36 11.30
C LYS A 196 25.60 2.21 9.80
N ALA A 197 26.37 3.09 9.17
CA ALA A 197 26.71 2.94 7.76
C ALA A 197 27.45 1.60 7.51
N ALA A 198 28.45 1.28 8.34
CA ALA A 198 29.20 0.03 8.25
C ALA A 198 28.30 -1.20 8.44
N GLU A 199 27.37 -1.16 9.39
CA GLU A 199 26.39 -2.24 9.61
C GLU A 199 25.54 -2.49 8.34
N LEU A 200 25.04 -1.42 7.71
CA LEU A 200 24.27 -1.56 6.47
C LEU A 200 25.12 -2.11 5.33
N TYR A 201 26.34 -1.61 5.13
CA TYR A 201 27.25 -2.10 4.09
C TYR A 201 27.60 -3.57 4.27
N GLN A 202 27.88 -3.98 5.52
CA GLN A 202 28.12 -5.38 5.83
C GLN A 202 26.87 -6.23 5.54
N SER A 203 25.69 -5.76 5.92
CA SER A 203 24.43 -6.47 5.62
C SER A 203 24.21 -6.70 4.13
N ILE A 204 24.64 -5.75 3.28
CA ILE A 204 24.56 -5.89 1.82
C ILE A 204 25.45 -7.05 1.35
N LYS A 205 26.68 -7.14 1.85
CA LYS A 205 27.58 -8.24 1.50
C LYS A 205 27.06 -9.60 1.97
N ASP A 206 26.51 -9.63 3.17
CA ASP A 206 26.08 -10.89 3.80
C ASP A 206 24.80 -11.45 3.17
N GLN A 207 23.85 -10.57 2.83
CA GLN A 207 22.52 -10.97 2.36
C GLN A 207 22.36 -10.90 0.84
N TYR A 208 23.16 -10.08 0.14
CA TYR A 208 23.01 -9.78 -1.28
C TYR A 208 24.33 -9.90 -2.05
N ALA A 209 25.15 -10.89 -1.69
CA ALA A 209 26.51 -11.08 -2.21
C ALA A 209 26.65 -11.11 -3.74
N ALA A 210 25.58 -11.48 -4.46
CA ALA A 210 25.56 -11.58 -5.92
C ALA A 210 25.26 -10.25 -6.64
N THR A 211 24.90 -9.18 -5.92
CA THR A 211 24.49 -7.92 -6.56
C THR A 211 25.67 -6.96 -6.75
N PRO A 212 25.59 -6.02 -7.72
CA PRO A 212 26.64 -5.02 -7.92
C PRO A 212 26.93 -4.20 -6.66
N GLU A 213 25.91 -3.89 -5.85
CA GLU A 213 26.06 -3.12 -4.61
C GLU A 213 26.98 -3.82 -3.61
N ALA A 214 26.95 -5.15 -3.51
CA ALA A 214 27.85 -5.91 -2.63
C ALA A 214 29.32 -5.76 -3.01
N GLN A 215 29.62 -5.50 -4.28
CA GLN A 215 30.98 -5.20 -4.75
C GLN A 215 31.37 -3.75 -4.48
N MET A 216 30.41 -2.82 -4.57
CA MET A 216 30.64 -1.38 -4.38
C MET A 216 30.93 -1.02 -2.92
N VAL A 217 30.30 -1.73 -1.97
CA VAL A 217 30.41 -1.41 -0.55
C VAL A 217 31.78 -1.71 0.07
N ASP A 218 32.69 -2.42 -0.60
CA ASP A 218 34.04 -2.65 -0.08
C ASP A 218 34.82 -1.34 0.11
N ALA A 219 34.70 -0.41 -0.84
CA ALA A 219 35.30 0.92 -0.73
C ALA A 219 34.62 1.75 0.37
N ASP A 220 33.31 1.62 0.52
CA ASP A 220 32.54 2.33 1.52
C ASP A 220 32.86 1.82 2.95
N LEU A 221 32.97 0.51 3.16
CA LEU A 221 33.42 -0.13 4.40
C LEU A 221 34.82 0.35 4.80
N ALA A 222 35.76 0.37 3.85
CA ALA A 222 37.11 0.88 4.09
C ALA A 222 37.14 2.37 4.46
N ARG A 223 36.16 3.16 3.98
CA ARG A 223 36.02 4.58 4.30
C ARG A 223 35.45 4.81 5.70
N VAL A 224 34.44 4.05 6.10
CA VAL A 224 33.77 4.20 7.41
C VAL A 224 34.51 3.51 8.56
N GLY A 225 35.38 2.52 8.26
CA GLY A 225 36.24 1.86 9.25
C GLY A 225 37.47 2.67 9.69
N LYS A 226 37.71 3.84 9.08
CA LYS A 226 38.75 4.81 9.49
C LYS A 226 38.16 5.88 10.41
#